data_AF-A0A258K272-F1
#
_entry.id   AF-A0A258K272-F1
#
_cell.length_a   1.000
_cell.length_b   1.000
_cell.length_c   1.000
_cell.angle_alpha   90.00
_cell.angle_beta   90.00
_cell.angle_gamma   90.00
#
_symmetry.space_group_name_H-M   'P 1'
#
loop_
_entity.id
_entity.type
_entity.pdbx_description
1 polymer ?
#
loop_
_entity_poly.entity_id
_entity_poly.type
_entity_poly.pdbx_seq_one_letter_code
_entity_poly.pdbx_strand_id
1 'polypeptide(L)'
;MTRLRIPLLALIVLPLAACDPSNRSPPTAGLPPVPADLRICLSAGPADVPDTALSVGEVERGWKQDRRTQAAVRRCGQRLAAWYDDLRTGWR
;
A
#
# COMPACT_ATOMS: atom_id res chain seq x y z
N MET A 1 -38.96 48.39 -1.49
CA MET A 1 -38.94 47.25 -0.56
C MET A 1 -37.78 46.36 -0.96
N THR A 2 -36.59 46.61 -0.40
CA THR A 2 -35.32 46.11 -0.96
C THR A 2 -34.44 45.59 0.17
N ARG A 3 -34.88 44.55 0.89
CA ARG A 3 -34.11 43.98 2.01
C ARG A 3 -34.39 42.49 2.19
N LEU A 4 -33.92 41.64 1.28
CA LEU A 4 -33.90 40.17 1.49
C LEU A 4 -33.00 39.45 0.48
N ARG A 5 -31.77 39.95 0.24
CA ARG A 5 -30.79 39.27 -0.64
C ARG A 5 -29.48 38.87 0.06
N ILE A 6 -29.35 39.16 1.36
CA ILE A 6 -28.10 38.96 2.09
C ILE A 6 -27.95 37.58 2.77
N PRO A 7 -29.00 36.80 3.15
CA PRO A 7 -28.75 35.60 3.96
C PRO A 7 -28.21 34.42 3.15
N LEU A 8 -28.40 34.40 1.83
CA LEU A 8 -28.03 33.25 1.00
C LEU A 8 -26.51 33.16 0.76
N LEU A 9 -25.83 34.31 0.64
CA LEU A 9 -24.38 34.35 0.43
C LEU A 9 -23.61 33.89 1.68
N ALA A 10 -24.11 34.18 2.88
CA ALA A 10 -23.47 33.75 4.12
C ALA A 10 -23.53 32.22 4.34
N LEU A 11 -24.60 31.57 3.87
CA LEU A 11 -24.78 30.12 3.99
C LEU A 11 -23.86 29.30 3.06
N ILE A 12 -23.40 29.89 1.95
CA ILE A 12 -22.51 29.21 1.00
C ILE A 12 -21.03 29.34 1.40
N VAL A 13 -20.64 30.37 2.14
CA VAL A 13 -19.23 30.60 2.53
C VAL A 13 -18.79 29.72 3.72
N LEU A 14 -19.72 29.37 4.62
CA LEU A 14 -19.45 28.49 5.78
C LEU A 14 -18.88 27.09 5.41
N PRO A 15 -19.41 26.35 4.41
CA PRO A 15 -18.83 25.06 4.04
C PRO A 15 -17.46 25.17 3.34
N LEU A 16 -17.11 26.31 2.73
CA LEU A 16 -15.78 26.48 2.11
C LEU A 16 -14.67 26.72 3.14
N ALA A 17 -14.98 27.31 4.30
CA ALA A 17 -14.01 27.45 5.39
C ALA A 17 -13.69 26.11 6.09
N ALA A 18 -14.57 25.12 5.99
CA ALA A 18 -14.31 23.76 6.46
C ALA A 18 -13.38 22.96 5.53
N CYS A 19 -13.14 23.45 4.31
CA CYS A 19 -12.21 22.88 3.35
C CYS A 19 -10.88 23.65 3.32
N ASP A 20 -10.40 24.17 4.45
CA ASP A 20 -9.03 24.71 4.50
C ASP A 20 -8.02 23.54 4.44
N PRO A 21 -7.32 23.33 3.31
CA PRO A 21 -6.29 22.30 3.22
C PRO A 21 -5.07 22.63 4.09
N SER A 22 -4.97 23.86 4.60
CA SER A 22 -3.81 24.38 5.31
C SER A 22 -3.78 24.00 6.80
N ASN A 23 -4.90 23.54 7.37
CA ASN A 23 -5.01 23.20 8.80
C ASN A 23 -5.02 21.70 9.12
N ARG A 24 -4.52 20.87 8.20
CA ARG A 24 -4.03 19.53 8.55
C ARG A 24 -2.52 19.53 8.41
N SER A 25 -1.82 19.91 9.47
CA SER A 25 -0.56 19.22 9.72
C SER A 25 -0.93 17.78 10.08
N PRO A 26 -0.64 16.78 9.23
CA PRO A 26 -0.73 15.40 9.68
C PRO A 26 0.26 15.26 10.85
N PRO A 27 -0.02 14.45 11.87
CA PRO A 27 1.03 14.09 12.82
C PRO A 27 2.22 13.57 12.02
N THR A 28 3.37 14.22 12.19
CA THR A 28 4.64 13.97 11.50
C THR A 28 5.28 12.63 11.91
N ALA A 29 4.46 11.64 12.26
CA ALA A 29 4.89 10.25 12.34
C ALA A 29 4.49 9.63 11.00
N GLY A 30 5.37 9.71 10.00
CA GLY A 30 5.20 8.90 8.80
C GLY A 30 5.12 7.42 9.17
N LEU A 31 4.44 6.62 8.35
CA LEU A 31 4.49 5.16 8.50
C LEU A 31 5.97 4.73 8.60
N PRO A 32 6.33 3.89 9.59
CA PRO A 32 7.69 3.39 9.66
C PRO A 32 8.00 2.60 8.38
N PRO A 33 9.28 2.58 7.95
CA PRO A 33 9.66 1.81 6.79
C PRO A 33 9.36 0.33 7.00
N VAL A 34 8.96 -0.35 5.93
CA VAL A 34 8.79 -1.82 5.95
C VAL A 34 10.09 -2.48 6.42
N PRO A 35 10.03 -3.42 7.38
CA PRO A 35 11.19 -4.17 7.86
C PRO A 35 12.04 -4.73 6.73
N ALA A 36 13.37 -4.66 6.88
CA ALA A 36 14.30 -5.03 5.83
C ALA A 36 14.15 -6.49 5.39
N ASP A 37 13.87 -7.41 6.33
CA ASP A 37 13.65 -8.82 6.05
C ASP A 37 12.40 -9.06 5.19
N LEU A 38 11.32 -8.29 5.42
CA LEU A 38 10.11 -8.35 4.61
C LEU A 38 10.35 -7.79 3.20
N ARG A 39 11.11 -6.68 3.08
CA ARG A 39 11.47 -6.13 1.76
C ARG A 39 12.28 -7.13 0.93
N ILE A 40 13.29 -7.75 1.54
CA ILE A 40 14.13 -8.77 0.88
C ILE A 40 13.28 -10.00 0.51
N CYS A 41 12.38 -10.43 1.38
CA CYS A 41 11.54 -11.58 1.07
C CYS A 41 10.55 -11.31 -0.07
N LEU A 42 10.02 -10.09 -0.15
CA LEU A 42 9.05 -9.68 -1.16
C LEU A 42 9.72 -9.28 -2.49
N SER A 43 11.03 -9.05 -2.52
CA SER A 43 11.75 -8.74 -3.76
C SER A 43 11.97 -9.95 -4.66
N ALA A 44 11.66 -11.17 -4.19
CA ALA A 44 11.72 -12.36 -5.02
C ALA A 44 10.62 -12.30 -6.09
N GLY A 45 11.04 -12.05 -7.33
CA GLY A 45 10.18 -12.04 -8.50
C GLY A 45 9.83 -13.45 -9.00
N PRO A 46 8.93 -13.54 -10.00
CA PRO A 46 8.71 -14.79 -10.72
C PRO A 46 10.02 -15.30 -11.34
N ALA A 47 10.12 -16.62 -11.51
CA ALA A 47 11.22 -17.20 -12.28
C ALA A 47 11.26 -16.60 -13.70
N ASP A 48 12.47 -16.28 -14.16
CA ASP A 48 12.69 -15.85 -15.53
C ASP A 48 12.38 -16.99 -16.51
N VAL A 49 11.89 -16.64 -17.70
CA VAL A 49 11.56 -17.61 -18.76
C VAL A 49 12.59 -17.47 -19.88
N PRO A 50 13.52 -18.42 -20.00
CA PRO A 50 14.56 -18.37 -21.03
C PRO A 50 13.97 -18.37 -22.44
N ASP A 51 14.57 -17.57 -23.34
CA ASP A 51 14.25 -17.56 -24.78
C ASP A 51 15.00 -18.67 -25.55
N THR A 52 15.15 -19.82 -24.93
CA THR A 52 15.84 -20.99 -25.48
C THR A 52 14.98 -22.24 -25.29
N ALA A 53 15.20 -23.23 -26.14
CA ALA A 53 14.54 -24.51 -25.99
C ALA A 53 15.06 -25.20 -24.71
N LEU A 54 14.16 -25.40 -23.75
CA LEU A 54 14.45 -26.10 -22.51
C LEU A 54 14.13 -27.58 -22.64
N SER A 55 14.97 -28.42 -22.04
CA SER A 55 14.62 -29.81 -21.82
C SER A 55 13.48 -29.93 -20.80
N VAL A 56 12.75 -31.05 -20.84
CA VAL A 56 11.69 -31.35 -19.86
C VAL A 56 12.22 -31.27 -18.42
N GLY A 57 13.45 -31.74 -18.18
CA GLY A 57 14.08 -31.69 -16.86
C GLY A 57 14.37 -30.27 -16.37
N GLU A 58 14.73 -29.35 -17.29
CA GLU A 58 14.93 -27.94 -16.96
C GLU A 58 13.64 -27.24 -16.62
N VAL A 59 12.59 -27.46 -17.42
CA VAL A 59 11.24 -26.95 -17.14
C VAL A 59 10.75 -27.41 -15.77
N GLU A 60 10.90 -28.71 -15.47
CA GLU A 60 10.48 -29.25 -14.17
C GLU A 60 11.24 -28.62 -13.00
N ARG A 61 12.56 -28.44 -13.12
CA ARG A 61 13.37 -27.81 -12.06
C ARG A 61 12.96 -26.35 -11.86
N GLY A 62 12.79 -25.60 -12.96
CA GLY A 62 12.36 -24.21 -12.93
C GLY A 62 11.00 -24.07 -12.25
N TRP A 63 10.02 -24.86 -12.66
CA TRP A 63 8.67 -24.84 -12.06
C TRP A 63 8.68 -25.21 -10.57
N LYS A 64 9.44 -26.24 -10.16
CA LYS A 64 9.56 -26.64 -8.75
C LYS A 64 10.19 -25.52 -7.92
N GLN A 65 11.20 -24.83 -8.46
CA GLN A 65 11.85 -23.71 -7.79
C GLN A 65 10.89 -22.52 -7.66
N ASP A 66 10.19 -22.16 -8.73
CA ASP A 66 9.23 -21.06 -8.75
C ASP A 66 8.10 -21.26 -7.71
N ARG A 67 7.56 -22.49 -7.62
CA ARG A 67 6.56 -22.85 -6.59
C ARG A 67 7.06 -22.65 -5.16
N ARG A 68 8.34 -22.91 -4.90
CA ARG A 68 8.96 -22.67 -3.58
C ARG A 68 9.08 -21.17 -3.30
N THR A 69 9.53 -20.40 -4.30
CA THR A 69 9.61 -18.94 -4.21
C THR A 69 8.24 -18.33 -3.93
N GLN A 70 7.22 -18.69 -4.71
CA GLN A 70 5.85 -18.20 -4.51
C GLN A 70 5.31 -18.55 -3.11
N ALA A 71 5.57 -19.75 -2.61
CA ALA A 71 5.18 -20.14 -1.25
C ALA A 71 5.87 -19.28 -0.18
N ALA A 72 7.15 -18.94 -0.37
CA ALA A 72 7.89 -18.05 0.54
C ALA A 72 7.34 -16.61 0.49
N VAL A 73 7.15 -16.06 -0.71
CA VAL A 73 6.59 -14.71 -0.91
C VAL A 73 5.19 -14.60 -0.29
N ARG A 74 4.34 -15.62 -0.45
CA ARG A 74 3.01 -15.66 0.17
C ARG A 74 3.08 -15.58 1.71
N ARG A 75 3.99 -16.32 2.33
CA ARG A 75 4.20 -16.26 3.79
C ARG A 75 4.69 -14.88 4.22
N CYS A 76 5.57 -14.26 3.44
CA CYS A 76 6.05 -12.91 3.71
C CYS A 76 4.95 -11.85 3.53
N GLY A 77 4.05 -12.00 2.55
CA GLY A 77 2.87 -11.15 2.42
C GLY A 77 1.94 -11.24 3.64
N GLN A 78 1.75 -12.44 4.20
CA GLN A 78 0.98 -12.61 5.45
C GLN A 78 1.65 -11.92 6.64
N ARG A 79 2.98 -12.02 6.75
CA ARG A 79 3.75 -11.32 7.80
C ARG A 79 3.68 -9.80 7.64
N LEU A 80 3.74 -9.30 6.40
CA LEU A 80 3.58 -7.87 6.11
C LEU A 80 2.20 -7.36 6.51
N ALA A 81 1.15 -8.11 6.19
CA ALA A 81 -0.22 -7.76 6.59
C ALA A 81 -0.35 -7.68 8.12
N ALA A 82 0.19 -8.67 8.84
CA ALA A 82 0.19 -8.68 10.30
C ALA A 82 0.97 -7.49 10.90
N TRP A 83 2.16 -7.19 10.37
CA TRP A 83 2.94 -6.01 10.77
C TRP A 83 2.18 -4.71 10.54
N TYR A 84 1.49 -4.58 9.41
CA TYR A 84 0.69 -3.39 9.13
C TYR A 84 -0.53 -3.27 10.06
N ASP A 85 -1.19 -4.38 10.38
CA ASP A 85 -2.32 -4.39 11.32
C ASP A 85 -1.90 -3.99 12.74
N ASP A 86 -0.71 -4.41 13.19
CA ASP A 86 -0.13 -3.99 14.47
C ASP A 86 0.10 -2.47 14.49
N LEU A 87 0.73 -1.92 13.46
CA LEU A 87 0.91 -0.48 13.31
C LEU A 87 -0.41 0.28 13.29
N ARG A 88 -1.37 -0.18 12.51
CA ARG A 88 -2.71 0.43 12.40
C ARG A 88 -3.43 0.45 13.75
N THR A 89 -3.21 -0.56 14.59
CA THR A 89 -3.83 -0.65 15.92
C THR A 89 -3.22 0.36 16.89
N GLY A 90 -1.90 0.60 16.82
CA GLY A 90 -1.22 1.63 17.61
C GLY A 90 -1.45 3.08 17.16
N TRP A 91 -2.09 3.29 15.99
CA TRP A 91 -2.38 4.61 15.41
C TRP A 91 -3.81 5.11 15.69
N ARG A 92 -4.70 4.28 16.23
CA ARG A 92 -6.03 4.70 16.71
C ARG A 92 -5.95 5.14 18.17
#